data_AF-A0A7X6PTC0-F1
#
_entry.id   AF-A0A7X6PTC0-F1
#
_cell.length_a   1.000
_cell.length_b   1.000
_cell.length_c   1.000
_cell.angle_alpha   90.00
_cell.angle_beta   90.00
_cell.angle_gamma   90.00
#
_symmetry.space_group_name_H-M   'P 1'
#
loop_
_entity.id
_entity.type
_entity.pdbx_description
1 polymer ?
#
loop_
_entity_poly.entity_id
_entity_poly.type
_entity_poly.pdbx_seq_one_letter_code
_entity_poly.pdbx_strand_id
1 'polypeptide(L)'
;MRTKLIVVASALLFLLSGPAMAADVTGTWVAERTIPAGGAGRGGMGGGPQGPMKWTFNLKADGENLTGSVAGPMGRENQITEGKIEGDNISFVVKSQGMQGNEMKITYKGTISGDELTLTMEREGSMGGGPGGRAGSGMQRPPLVAKRQK
;
A
#
# COMPACT_ATOMS: atom_id res chain seq x y z
N MET A 1 -46.33 -48.59 -9.18
CA MET A 1 -44.93 -48.55 -9.65
C MET A 1 -44.13 -47.67 -8.71
N ARG A 2 -42.96 -48.14 -8.26
CA ARG A 2 -42.11 -47.56 -7.21
C ARG A 2 -41.00 -46.71 -7.85
N THR A 3 -40.84 -45.47 -7.44
CA THR A 3 -39.65 -44.62 -7.71
C THR A 3 -39.37 -43.83 -6.42
N LYS A 4 -38.73 -44.46 -5.42
CA LYS A 4 -37.29 -44.42 -5.11
C LYS A 4 -36.72 -43.00 -4.92
N LEU A 5 -36.46 -42.71 -3.64
CA LEU A 5 -35.58 -41.65 -3.14
C LEU A 5 -34.21 -41.65 -3.82
N ILE A 6 -33.71 -40.47 -4.17
CA ILE A 6 -32.29 -40.11 -4.30
C ILE A 6 -32.16 -38.81 -3.47
N VAL A 7 -31.83 -38.88 -2.18
CA VAL A 7 -30.48 -38.83 -1.60
C VAL A 7 -29.70 -37.58 -2.00
N VAL A 8 -29.82 -36.56 -1.14
CA VAL A 8 -28.74 -35.74 -0.53
C VAL A 8 -27.37 -35.80 -1.22
N ALA A 9 -26.94 -34.67 -1.81
CA ALA A 9 -25.55 -34.17 -1.99
C ALA A 9 -25.53 -33.23 -3.21
N SER A 10 -25.30 -31.92 -3.10
CA SER A 10 -24.00 -31.37 -2.73
C SER A 10 -24.12 -29.88 -2.46
N ALA A 11 -23.67 -29.48 -1.26
CA ALA A 11 -23.10 -28.18 -0.90
C ALA A 11 -23.75 -26.96 -1.56
N LEU A 12 -24.74 -26.31 -0.94
CA LEU A 12 -24.45 -25.36 0.14
C LEU A 12 -23.04 -24.75 0.03
N LEU A 13 -22.80 -23.95 -1.01
CA LEU A 13 -21.73 -22.96 -1.03
C LEU A 13 -22.11 -21.81 -0.08
N PHE A 14 -22.26 -22.12 1.21
CA PHE A 14 -21.91 -21.12 2.22
C PHE A 14 -20.40 -21.01 2.11
N LEU A 15 -19.95 -19.98 1.39
CA LEU A 15 -18.65 -19.39 1.64
C LEU A 15 -18.54 -19.29 3.16
N LEU A 16 -17.65 -20.09 3.73
CA LEU A 16 -17.02 -19.81 5.00
C LEU A 16 -16.32 -18.46 4.83
N SER A 17 -17.09 -17.38 4.92
CA SER A 17 -16.57 -16.14 5.45
C SER A 17 -16.43 -16.39 6.94
N GLY A 18 -15.41 -17.19 7.30
CA GLY A 18 -14.87 -17.10 8.65
C GLY A 18 -14.55 -15.63 8.89
N PRO A 19 -14.67 -15.12 10.12
CA PRO A 19 -14.21 -13.77 10.40
C PRO A 19 -12.76 -13.73 9.94
N ALA A 20 -12.52 -13.05 8.81
CA ALA A 20 -11.21 -12.55 8.50
C ALA A 20 -10.95 -11.64 9.71
N MET A 21 -10.25 -12.19 10.71
CA MET A 21 -9.56 -11.40 11.70
C MET A 21 -8.64 -10.56 10.85
N ALA A 22 -9.16 -9.41 10.39
CA ALA A 22 -8.38 -8.43 9.69
C ALA A 22 -7.19 -8.21 10.61
N ALA A 23 -5.99 -8.52 10.14
CA ALA A 23 -4.79 -8.25 10.89
C ALA A 23 -4.92 -6.82 11.38
N ASP A 24 -4.85 -6.60 12.69
CA ASP A 24 -5.18 -5.29 13.27
C ASP A 24 -4.19 -4.25 12.74
N VAL A 25 -4.54 -3.62 11.62
CA VAL A 25 -3.73 -2.61 10.94
C VAL A 25 -3.83 -1.26 11.65
N THR A 26 -4.78 -1.14 12.58
CA THR A 26 -4.99 0.08 13.32
C THR A 26 -3.76 0.37 14.17
N GLY A 27 -3.28 1.61 14.08
CA GLY A 27 -2.12 2.07 14.82
C GLY A 27 -1.24 2.99 14.01
N THR A 28 -0.19 3.46 14.66
CA THR A 28 0.85 4.26 14.05
C THR A 28 1.96 3.34 13.56
N TRP A 29 2.35 3.47 12.30
CA TRP A 29 3.42 2.71 11.68
C TRP A 29 4.51 3.67 11.21
N VAL A 30 5.76 3.33 11.49
CA VAL A 30 6.90 4.17 11.13
C VAL A 30 7.83 3.39 10.21
N ALA A 31 8.03 3.91 9.00
CA ALA A 31 9.05 3.42 8.10
C ALA A 31 10.21 4.41 8.06
N GLU A 32 11.42 3.90 8.19
CA GLU A 32 12.64 4.69 8.05
C GLU A 32 13.49 4.10 6.92
N ARG A 33 13.96 4.97 6.02
CA ARG A 33 14.88 4.58 4.96
C ARG A 33 15.90 5.68 4.75
N THR A 34 17.17 5.31 4.79
CA THR A 34 18.24 6.17 4.28
C THR A 34 18.35 5.97 2.78
N ILE A 35 18.13 7.04 2.00
CA ILE A 35 18.48 7.01 0.58
C ILE A 35 19.94 7.44 0.47
N PRO A 36 20.85 6.53 0.06
CA PRO A 36 22.26 6.87 -0.09
C PRO A 36 22.44 7.95 -1.16
N ALA A 37 23.45 8.80 -0.99
CA ALA A 37 23.87 9.75 -2.00
C ALA A 37 24.23 8.98 -3.30
N GLY A 38 23.50 9.24 -4.39
CA GLY A 38 23.62 8.50 -5.65
C GLY A 38 22.69 7.29 -5.81
N GLY A 39 21.92 6.91 -4.79
CA GLY A 39 20.83 5.94 -4.91
C GLY A 39 19.69 6.49 -5.77
N ALA A 40 18.92 5.59 -6.41
CA ALA A 40 17.89 5.85 -7.42
C ALA A 40 16.76 6.84 -7.01
N GLY A 41 17.10 8.09 -6.79
CA GLY A 41 16.24 9.24 -6.94
C GLY A 41 16.31 9.65 -8.40
N ARG A 42 15.19 9.47 -9.11
CA ARG A 42 14.89 10.07 -10.43
C ARG A 42 16.10 10.11 -11.39
N GLY A 43 16.40 8.96 -12.01
CA GLY A 43 17.13 8.91 -13.28
C GLY A 43 18.57 9.43 -13.28
N GLY A 44 19.43 8.95 -12.37
CA GLY A 44 20.87 9.24 -12.44
C GLY A 44 21.25 10.72 -12.29
N MET A 45 20.29 11.57 -11.92
CA MET A 45 20.48 12.99 -11.69
C MET A 45 20.03 13.25 -10.25
N GLY A 46 21.00 13.29 -9.33
CA GLY A 46 20.82 13.30 -7.87
C GLY A 46 19.98 14.47 -7.34
N GLY A 47 18.66 14.37 -7.47
CA GLY A 47 17.70 15.40 -7.05
C GLY A 47 16.58 14.90 -6.14
N GLY A 48 16.63 13.65 -5.67
CA GLY A 48 15.81 13.22 -4.54
C GLY A 48 16.40 13.76 -3.23
N PRO A 49 15.60 14.06 -2.18
CA PRO A 49 16.16 14.37 -0.87
C PRO A 49 17.10 13.23 -0.46
N GLN A 50 18.33 13.57 -0.09
CA GLN A 50 19.34 12.59 0.33
C GLN A 50 19.31 12.49 1.85
N GLY A 51 19.58 11.31 2.39
CA GLY A 51 19.63 11.08 3.84
C GLY A 51 18.41 10.35 4.41
N PRO A 52 18.24 10.38 5.74
CA PRO A 52 17.20 9.63 6.42
C PRO A 52 15.82 10.18 6.05
N MET A 53 14.98 9.33 5.48
CA MET A 53 13.57 9.60 5.26
C MET A 53 12.74 8.81 6.25
N LYS A 54 11.82 9.50 6.91
CA LYS A 54 10.83 8.92 7.80
C LYS A 54 9.45 9.07 7.19
N TRP A 55 8.67 8.00 7.22
CA TRP A 55 7.25 8.01 6.92
C TRP A 55 6.50 7.56 8.16
N THR A 56 5.45 8.30 8.51
CA THR A 56 4.53 7.92 9.57
C THR A 56 3.16 7.66 8.94
N PHE A 57 2.61 6.49 9.19
CA PHE A 57 1.29 6.08 8.73
C PHE A 57 0.40 5.91 9.96
N ASN A 58 -0.58 6.77 10.13
CA ASN A 58 -1.61 6.60 11.16
C ASN A 58 -2.78 5.90 10.48
N LEU A 59 -2.91 4.61 10.71
CA LEU A 59 -3.91 3.77 10.05
C LEU A 59 -5.02 3.43 11.03
N LYS A 60 -6.26 3.38 10.53
CA LYS A 60 -7.44 2.98 11.27
C LYS A 60 -8.31 2.08 10.40
N ALA A 61 -8.47 0.84 10.84
CA ALA A 61 -9.40 -0.10 10.22
C ALA A 61 -10.84 0.18 10.66
N ASP A 62 -11.76 0.17 9.71
CA ASP A 62 -13.21 0.17 9.93
C ASP A 62 -13.83 -0.95 9.09
N GLY A 63 -13.76 -2.18 9.62
CA GLY A 63 -14.09 -3.40 8.89
C GLY A 63 -13.15 -3.61 7.71
N GLU A 64 -13.68 -3.52 6.50
CA GLU A 64 -12.92 -3.65 5.23
C GLU A 64 -12.36 -2.31 4.74
N ASN A 65 -12.71 -1.19 5.40
CA ASN A 65 -12.25 0.14 5.01
C ASN A 65 -10.99 0.51 5.80
N LEU A 66 -10.01 1.09 5.11
CA LEU A 66 -8.83 1.67 5.74
C LEU A 66 -8.93 3.20 5.70
N THR A 67 -8.92 3.83 6.86
CA THR A 67 -8.90 5.28 7.00
C THR A 67 -7.63 5.71 7.70
N GLY A 68 -7.33 7.01 7.65
CA GLY A 68 -6.20 7.57 8.39
C GLY A 68 -5.40 8.59 7.60
N SER A 69 -4.14 8.75 7.99
CA SER A 69 -3.25 9.77 7.45
C SER A 69 -1.83 9.26 7.24
N VAL A 70 -1.16 9.86 6.26
CA VAL A 70 0.21 9.53 5.89
C VAL A 70 1.05 10.81 5.90
N ALA A 71 2.00 10.86 6.81
CA ALA A 71 3.03 11.88 6.85
C ALA A 71 4.28 11.37 6.14
N GLY A 72 4.63 12.01 5.01
CA GLY A 72 5.88 11.72 4.29
C GLY A 72 7.11 12.37 4.94
N PRO A 73 8.30 12.19 4.35
CA PRO A 73 9.56 12.74 4.88
C PRO A 73 9.63 14.27 4.92
N MET A 74 8.73 14.96 4.21
CA MET A 74 8.59 16.41 4.30
C MET A 74 7.66 16.86 5.44
N GLY A 75 7.17 15.94 6.27
CA GLY A 75 6.22 16.23 7.36
C GLY A 75 4.81 16.58 6.90
N ARG A 76 4.54 16.62 5.59
CA ARG A 76 3.21 16.86 5.05
C ARG A 76 2.33 15.64 5.27
N GLU A 77 1.30 15.83 6.07
CA GLU A 77 0.25 14.86 6.31
C GLU A 77 -0.79 14.91 5.20
N ASN A 78 -1.09 13.75 4.62
CA ASN A 78 -2.09 13.61 3.57
C ASN A 78 -3.10 12.55 4.03
N GLN A 79 -4.39 12.80 3.81
CA GLN A 79 -5.44 11.87 4.19
C GLN A 79 -5.55 10.70 3.20
N ILE A 80 -5.89 9.54 3.73
CA ILE A 80 -6.25 8.36 2.95
C ILE A 80 -7.69 8.53 2.45
N THR A 81 -7.91 8.36 1.14
CA THR A 81 -9.23 8.56 0.53
C THR A 81 -9.87 7.27 0.01
N GLU A 82 -9.09 6.30 -0.46
CA GLU A 82 -9.59 5.05 -1.06
C GLU A 82 -8.91 3.85 -0.40
N GLY A 83 -9.09 3.68 0.91
CA GLY A 83 -8.44 2.62 1.67
C GLY A 83 -9.30 1.36 1.78
N LYS A 84 -8.72 0.21 1.46
CA LYS A 84 -9.32 -1.11 1.49
C LYS A 84 -8.40 -2.11 2.19
N ILE A 85 -9.01 -2.99 2.99
CA ILE A 85 -8.36 -4.08 3.70
C ILE A 85 -8.91 -5.41 3.17
N GLU A 86 -8.02 -6.29 2.75
CA GLU A 86 -8.30 -7.62 2.23
C GLU A 86 -7.44 -8.65 2.98
N GLY A 87 -7.92 -9.08 4.16
CA GLY A 87 -7.17 -9.97 5.05
C GLY A 87 -5.87 -9.31 5.53
N ASP A 88 -4.73 -9.83 5.10
CA ASP A 88 -3.40 -9.28 5.40
C ASP A 88 -2.95 -8.19 4.42
N ASN A 89 -3.64 -8.04 3.28
CA ASN A 89 -3.30 -7.06 2.27
C ASN A 89 -4.09 -5.78 2.50
N ILE A 90 -3.42 -4.64 2.32
CA ILE A 90 -4.05 -3.33 2.37
C ILE A 90 -3.72 -2.56 1.10
N SER A 91 -4.66 -1.75 0.66
CA SER A 91 -4.43 -0.82 -0.44
C SER A 91 -5.07 0.51 -0.09
N PHE A 92 -4.38 1.62 -0.36
CA PHE A 92 -4.94 2.94 -0.09
C PHE A 92 -4.39 4.00 -1.02
N VAL A 93 -5.23 4.96 -1.39
CA VAL A 93 -4.83 6.11 -2.19
C VAL A 93 -4.70 7.34 -1.31
N VAL A 94 -3.63 8.10 -1.55
CA VAL A 94 -3.34 9.37 -0.93
C VAL A 94 -3.21 10.43 -2.01
N LYS A 95 -3.90 11.55 -1.86
CA LYS A 95 -3.71 12.72 -2.72
C LYS A 95 -2.60 13.58 -2.13
N SER A 96 -1.55 13.82 -2.91
CA SER A 96 -0.42 14.66 -2.49
C SER A 96 -0.17 15.76 -3.51
N GLN A 97 0.12 16.96 -3.03
CA GLN A 97 0.50 18.06 -3.91
C GLN A 97 1.91 17.82 -4.47
N GLY A 98 2.00 17.74 -5.79
CA GLY A 98 3.24 17.65 -6.53
C GLY A 98 4.12 18.89 -6.40
N MET A 99 5.38 18.75 -6.82
CA MET A 99 6.37 19.84 -6.79
C MET A 99 5.98 21.05 -7.68
N GLN A 100 4.96 20.94 -8.52
CA GLN A 100 4.48 22.00 -9.40
C GLN A 100 3.05 22.46 -9.04
N GLY A 101 2.55 22.11 -7.85
CA GLY A 101 1.19 22.46 -7.42
C GLY A 101 0.08 21.60 -8.04
N ASN A 102 0.43 20.59 -8.84
CA ASN A 102 -0.52 19.62 -9.36
C ASN A 102 -0.88 18.56 -8.30
N GLU A 103 -2.16 18.23 -8.14
CA GLU A 103 -2.55 17.06 -7.35
C GLU A 103 -2.05 15.78 -8.03
N MET A 104 -1.30 14.96 -7.29
CA MET A 104 -0.90 13.62 -7.69
C MET A 104 -1.55 12.60 -6.78
N LYS A 105 -2.16 11.57 -7.38
CA LYS A 105 -2.61 10.39 -6.66
C LYS A 105 -1.44 9.44 -6.46
N ILE A 106 -1.25 9.02 -5.22
CA ILE A 106 -0.25 8.05 -4.83
C ILE A 106 -0.99 6.83 -4.27
N THR A 107 -0.90 5.73 -4.99
CA THR A 107 -1.46 4.45 -4.55
C THR A 107 -0.41 3.71 -3.74
N TYR A 108 -0.79 3.28 -2.54
CA TYR A 108 0.00 2.42 -1.68
C TYR A 108 -0.65 1.04 -1.65
N LYS A 109 0.17 0.01 -1.84
CA LYS A 109 -0.23 -1.39 -1.66
C LYS A 109 0.69 -1.99 -0.62
N GLY A 110 0.15 -2.66 0.38
CA GLY A 110 0.97 -3.29 1.39
C GLY A 110 0.41 -4.59 1.91
N THR A 111 1.26 -5.27 2.66
CA THR A 111 0.94 -6.53 3.34
C THR A 111 1.41 -6.42 4.78
N ILE A 112 0.55 -6.83 5.69
CA ILE A 112 0.80 -6.84 7.13
C ILE A 112 1.32 -8.22 7.50
N SER A 113 2.34 -8.24 8.37
CA SER A 113 2.91 -9.46 8.92
C SER A 113 3.24 -9.20 10.39
N GLY A 114 2.22 -9.36 11.25
CA GLY A 114 2.33 -9.07 12.69
C GLY A 114 2.58 -7.60 12.99
N ASP A 115 3.83 -7.28 13.37
CA ASP A 115 4.29 -5.93 13.72
C ASP A 115 5.04 -5.22 12.58
N GLU A 116 5.10 -5.83 11.40
CA GLU A 116 5.70 -5.26 10.20
C GLU A 116 4.66 -5.03 9.11
N LEU A 117 4.73 -3.87 8.46
CA LEU A 117 3.88 -3.45 7.36
C LEU A 117 4.76 -3.11 6.17
N THR A 118 4.69 -3.94 5.13
CA THR A 118 5.48 -3.73 3.91
C THR A 118 4.63 -2.97 2.89
N LEU A 119 5.06 -1.79 2.44
CA LEU A 119 4.32 -0.89 1.57
C LEU A 119 5.07 -0.60 0.27
N THR A 120 4.41 -0.78 -0.85
CA THR A 120 4.85 -0.39 -2.19
C THR A 120 4.09 0.86 -2.62
N MET A 121 4.82 1.87 -3.10
CA MET A 121 4.25 3.14 -3.55
C MET A 121 4.25 3.21 -5.08
N GLU A 122 3.07 3.36 -5.67
CA GLU A 122 2.82 3.59 -7.09
C GLU A 122 2.33 5.03 -7.28
N ARG A 123 2.95 5.81 -8.18
CA ARG A 123 2.51 7.19 -8.49
C ARG A 123 2.05 7.26 -9.94
N GLU A 124 0.81 7.72 -10.16
CA GLU A 124 0.38 8.19 -11.48
C GLU A 124 1.23 9.40 -11.86
N GLY A 125 2.01 9.28 -12.94
CA GLY A 125 3.10 10.21 -13.29
C GLY A 125 4.46 9.52 -13.43
N SER A 126 4.56 8.23 -13.06
CA SER A 126 5.67 7.38 -13.49
C SER A 126 5.51 6.85 -14.92
N MET A 127 4.48 7.30 -15.64
CA MET A 127 4.23 6.99 -17.04
C MET A 127 5.02 7.94 -17.96
N GLY A 128 6.34 7.76 -17.96
CA GLY A 128 7.14 7.88 -19.17
C GLY A 128 7.14 6.53 -19.90
N GLY A 129 5.95 6.00 -20.20
CA GLY A 129 5.77 4.74 -20.92
C GLY A 129 5.32 5.03 -22.34
N GLY A 130 6.15 5.72 -23.13
CA GLY A 130 5.96 5.77 -24.57
C GLY A 130 6.26 4.39 -25.18
N PRO A 131 5.45 3.88 -26.13
CA PRO A 131 5.73 2.62 -26.80
C PRO A 131 6.97 2.78 -27.69
N GLY A 132 8.16 2.46 -27.15
CA GLY A 132 9.44 2.55 -27.87
C GLY A 132 10.66 2.94 -27.02
N GLY A 133 10.50 3.33 -25.76
CA GLY A 133 11.63 3.65 -24.87
C GLY A 133 12.17 2.41 -24.18
N ARG A 134 13.37 1.96 -24.61
CA ARG A 134 14.19 0.91 -23.99
C ARG A 134 13.92 0.71 -22.50
N ALA A 135 13.62 -0.53 -22.13
CA ALA A 135 13.60 -1.02 -20.76
C ALA A 135 14.93 -0.71 -20.06
N GLY A 136 15.06 0.48 -19.49
CA GLY A 136 16.01 0.76 -18.43
C GLY A 136 15.49 0.04 -17.20
N SER A 137 15.97 -1.19 -16.99
CA SER A 137 15.92 -1.99 -15.76
C SER A 137 15.07 -1.36 -14.66
N GLY A 138 13.84 -1.88 -14.52
CA GLY A 138 12.87 -1.43 -13.53
C GLY A 138 13.46 -1.39 -12.14
N MET A 139 13.79 -0.18 -11.66
CA MET A 139 13.97 0.04 -10.25
C MET A 139 12.57 0.36 -9.68
N GLN A 140 11.75 -0.69 -9.51
CA GLN A 140 10.71 -0.61 -8.49
C GLN A 140 11.40 -0.09 -7.23
N ARG A 141 10.96 1.06 -6.71
CA ARG A 141 11.51 1.54 -5.45
C ARG A 141 11.34 0.39 -4.46
N PRO A 142 12.37 0.02 -3.68
CA PRO A 142 12.21 -1.06 -2.73
C PRO A 142 11.00 -0.78 -1.84
N PRO A 143 10.29 -1.80 -1.38
CA PRO A 143 9.13 -1.61 -0.53
C PRO A 143 9.54 -0.96 0.80
N LEU A 144 8.74 -0.02 1.28
CA LEU A 144 8.90 0.59 2.59
C LEU A 144 8.47 -0.41 3.65
N VAL A 145 9.38 -0.78 4.55
CA VAL A 145 9.04 -1.63 5.70
C VAL A 145 8.76 -0.68 6.87
N ALA A 146 7.49 -0.55 7.23
CA ALA A 146 7.05 0.20 8.39
C ALA A 146 6.91 -0.76 9.57
N LYS A 147 7.32 -0.32 10.76
CA LYS A 147 7.12 -1.06 12.02
C LYS A 147 6.04 -0.40 12.84
N ARG A 148 5.21 -1.20 13.51
CA ARG A 148 4.21 -0.67 14.43
C ARG A 148 4.92 0.10 15.55
N GLN A 149 4.55 1.36 15.72
CA GLN A 149 4.99 2.18 16.83
C GLN A 149 4.21 1.73 18.07
N LYS A 150 4.92 1.14 19.04
CA LYS A 150 4.36 0.73 20.34
C LYS A 150 4.07 1.94 21.22
#